data_AF-A0A7S2FCF7-F1
#
_entry.id   AF-A0A7S2FCF7-F1
#
_cell.length_a   1.000
_cell.length_b   1.000
_cell.length_c   1.000
_cell.angle_alpha   90.00
_cell.angle_beta   90.00
_cell.angle_gamma   90.00
#
_symmetry.space_group_name_H-M   'P 1'
#
loop_
_entity.id
_entity.type
_entity.pdbx_description
1 polymer ?
#
loop_
_entity_poly.entity_id
_entity_poly.type
_entity_poly.pdbx_seq_one_letter_code
_entity_poly.pdbx_strand_id
1 'polypeptide(L)'
;NALGGSSKTIMICALSPASSNYEETLSTLRYADRAKKIKNNAVVNENPQERLMRELREENQKLKDFMESVKDTLGEQDAAVLNERVKEIKAAEEVLKEQQKSWAERLDESKEVEKERSCRRSITRINVGMHVDVPHIVNLNEDMLLTGRIKHRFPEGT
;
A
#
# COMPACT_ATOMS: atom_id res chain seq x y z
N ASN A 1 12.67 -2.54 -11.68
CA ASN A 1 13.18 -2.06 -12.98
C ASN A 1 12.22 -1.07 -13.60
N ALA A 2 12.61 0.22 -13.65
CA ALA A 2 11.74 1.32 -14.08
C ALA A 2 11.76 1.59 -15.59
N LEU A 3 12.88 1.37 -16.28
CA LEU A 3 13.01 1.58 -17.73
C LEU A 3 13.37 0.25 -18.41
N GLY A 4 12.61 -0.12 -19.44
CA GLY A 4 12.74 -1.41 -20.14
C GLY A 4 12.33 -2.63 -19.29
N GLY A 5 11.55 -2.43 -18.22
CA GLY A 5 11.27 -3.46 -17.21
C GLY A 5 9.79 -3.78 -17.03
N SER A 6 9.47 -4.38 -15.87
CA SER A 6 8.12 -4.82 -15.50
C SER A 6 7.25 -3.79 -14.76
N SER A 7 7.64 -2.51 -14.77
CA SER A 7 6.86 -1.44 -14.13
C SER A 7 6.02 -0.64 -15.13
N LYS A 8 4.93 -0.05 -14.63
CA LYS A 8 4.26 1.08 -15.29
C LYS A 8 5.01 2.36 -14.93
N THR A 9 5.55 3.05 -15.94
CA THR A 9 6.46 4.18 -15.72
C THR A 9 5.92 5.43 -16.39
N ILE A 10 5.94 6.54 -15.65
CA ILE A 10 5.54 7.87 -16.13
C ILE A 10 6.74 8.80 -15.95
N MET A 11 7.03 9.58 -16.99
CA MET A 11 8.03 10.64 -16.93
C MET A 11 7.33 11.99 -17.04
N ILE A 12 7.56 12.88 -16.06
CA ILE A 12 7.05 14.25 -16.07
C ILE A 12 8.23 15.18 -16.34
N CYS A 13 8.12 16.00 -17.38
CA CYS A 13 9.12 17.00 -17.73
C CYS A 13 8.61 18.38 -17.30
N ALA A 14 9.28 19.01 -16.34
CA ALA A 14 9.00 20.39 -15.96
C ALA A 14 9.82 21.33 -16.86
N LEU A 15 9.14 22.26 -17.54
CA LEU A 15 9.75 23.18 -18.49
C LEU A 15 9.45 24.63 -18.09
N SER A 16 10.38 25.53 -18.39
CA SER A 16 10.18 26.98 -18.23
C SER A 16 9.80 27.61 -19.58
N PRO A 17 8.79 28.49 -19.63
CA PRO A 17 8.42 29.18 -20.86
C PRO A 17 9.35 30.36 -21.21
N ALA A 18 10.30 30.70 -20.34
CA ALA A 18 11.21 31.82 -20.56
C ALA A 18 12.16 31.56 -21.75
N SER A 19 12.34 32.58 -22.60
CA SER A 19 13.24 32.51 -23.76
C SER A 19 14.70 32.27 -23.39
N SER A 20 15.12 32.70 -22.18
CA SER A 20 16.45 32.42 -21.64
C SER A 20 16.73 30.93 -21.47
N ASN A 21 15.70 30.11 -21.30
CA ASN A 21 15.82 28.68 -21.03
C ASN A 21 15.52 27.82 -22.26
N TYR A 22 15.51 28.42 -23.45
CA TYR A 22 15.15 27.74 -24.69
C TYR A 22 15.99 26.48 -24.95
N GLU A 23 17.30 26.55 -24.74
CA GLU A 23 18.22 25.43 -25.01
C GLU A 23 18.01 24.25 -24.04
N GLU A 24 17.80 24.54 -22.75
CA GLU A 24 17.50 23.54 -21.72
C GLU A 24 16.13 22.88 -21.93
N THR A 25 15.13 23.70 -22.27
CA THR A 25 13.78 23.24 -22.60
C THR A 25 13.82 22.30 -23.82
N LEU A 26 14.55 22.67 -24.87
CA LEU A 26 14.72 21.84 -26.06
C LEU A 26 15.42 20.52 -25.75
N SER A 27 16.47 20.55 -24.92
CA SER A 27 17.21 19.36 -24.50
C SER A 27 16.33 18.39 -23.70
N THR A 28 15.50 18.92 -22.79
CA THR A 28 14.53 18.14 -22.01
C THR A 28 13.48 17.49 -22.90
N LEU A 29 12.92 18.24 -23.87
CA LEU A 29 11.95 17.71 -24.83
C LEU A 29 12.54 16.61 -25.72
N ARG A 30 13.79 16.76 -26.18
CA ARG A 30 14.50 15.72 -26.94
C ARG A 30 14.72 14.46 -26.12
N TYR A 31 15.02 14.60 -24.83
CA TYR A 31 15.11 13.45 -23.95
C TYR A 31 13.74 12.78 -23.75
N ALA A 32 12.67 13.56 -23.56
CA ALA A 32 11.31 13.05 -23.44
C ALA A 32 10.88 12.24 -24.69
N ASP A 33 11.21 12.70 -25.90
CA ASP A 33 10.93 11.96 -27.14
C ASP A 33 11.64 10.60 -27.19
N ARG A 34 12.89 10.54 -26.71
CA ARG A 34 13.63 9.27 -26.59
C ARG A 34 13.02 8.37 -25.51
N ALA A 35 12.68 8.92 -24.35
CA ALA A 35 12.08 8.18 -23.25
C ALA A 35 10.72 7.58 -23.62
N LYS A 36 9.92 8.28 -24.42
CA LYS A 36 8.63 7.79 -24.97
C LYS A 36 8.78 6.51 -25.80
N LYS A 37 9.93 6.28 -26.43
CA LYS A 37 10.19 5.09 -27.26
C LYS A 37 10.53 3.84 -26.44
N ILE A 38 10.79 3.98 -25.14
CA ILE A 38 11.09 2.86 -24.25
C ILE A 38 9.81 2.06 -24.02
N LYS A 39 9.84 0.77 -24.36
CA LYS A 39 8.73 -0.16 -24.12
C LYS A 39 8.97 -0.92 -22.82
N ASN A 40 8.06 -0.76 -21.87
CA ASN A 40 8.00 -1.61 -20.67
C ASN A 40 6.95 -2.70 -20.87
N ASN A 41 7.23 -3.89 -20.31
CA ASN A 41 6.26 -4.99 -20.26
C ASN A 41 5.82 -5.19 -18.81
N ALA A 42 4.83 -4.40 -18.37
CA ALA A 42 4.36 -4.45 -17.00
C ALA A 42 3.58 -5.75 -16.74
N VAL A 43 4.09 -6.55 -15.81
CA VAL A 43 3.48 -7.81 -15.37
C VAL A 43 2.93 -7.63 -13.96
N VAL A 44 1.76 -8.20 -13.70
CA VAL A 44 1.22 -8.27 -12.34
C VAL A 44 2.12 -9.21 -11.55
N ASN A 45 2.92 -8.65 -10.65
CA ASN A 45 3.76 -9.44 -9.76
C ASN A 45 2.87 -9.97 -8.64
N GLU A 46 2.35 -11.19 -8.81
CA GLU A 46 1.75 -11.92 -7.70
C GLU A 46 2.85 -12.22 -6.68
N ASN A 47 2.58 -12.01 -5.39
CA ASN A 47 3.51 -12.42 -4.35
C ASN A 47 3.68 -13.95 -4.43
N PRO A 48 4.90 -14.52 -4.42
CA PRO A 48 5.08 -15.98 -4.40
C PRO A 48 4.26 -16.66 -3.30
N GLN A 49 4.05 -15.99 -2.16
CA GLN A 49 3.19 -16.47 -1.09
C GLN A 49 1.70 -16.47 -1.46
N GLU A 50 1.21 -15.43 -2.15
CA GLU A 50 -0.19 -15.36 -2.60
C GLU A 50 -0.50 -16.39 -3.69
N ARG A 51 0.43 -16.58 -4.62
CA ARG A 51 0.32 -17.62 -5.65
C ARG A 51 0.28 -19.01 -5.02
N LEU A 52 1.21 -19.31 -4.10
CA LEU A 52 1.24 -20.58 -3.37
C LEU A 52 -0.04 -20.78 -2.57
N MET A 53 -0.55 -19.74 -1.92
CA MET A 53 -1.81 -19.78 -1.18
C MET A 53 -3.03 -20.09 -2.05
N ARG A 54 -3.10 -19.52 -3.26
CA ARG A 54 -4.16 -19.84 -4.23
C ARG A 54 -4.09 -21.30 -4.66
N GLU A 55 -2.90 -21.77 -5.06
CA GLU A 55 -2.68 -23.15 -5.47
C GLU A 55 -3.05 -24.15 -4.35
N LEU A 56 -2.60 -23.90 -3.11
CA LEU A 56 -2.91 -24.73 -1.95
C LEU A 56 -4.40 -24.73 -1.57
N ARG A 57 -5.11 -23.61 -1.76
CA ARG A 57 -6.56 -23.52 -1.52
C ARG A 57 -7.35 -24.30 -2.58
N GLU A 58 -6.96 -24.18 -3.84
CA GLU A 58 -7.59 -24.93 -4.94
C GLU A 58 -7.38 -26.44 -4.78
N GLU A 59 -6.17 -26.86 -4.39
CA GLU A 59 -5.86 -28.27 -4.15
C GLU A 59 -6.63 -28.82 -2.95
N ASN A 60 -6.71 -28.07 -1.84
CA ASN A 60 -7.56 -28.43 -0.70
C ASN A 60 -9.03 -28.56 -1.09
N GLN A 61 -9.56 -27.66 -1.92
CA GLN A 61 -10.94 -27.74 -2.35
C GLN A 61 -11.18 -29.00 -3.19
N LYS A 62 -10.32 -29.28 -4.18
CA LYS A 62 -10.41 -30.50 -4.99
C LYS A 62 -10.36 -31.77 -4.13
N LEU A 63 -9.47 -31.80 -3.13
CA LEU A 63 -9.36 -32.91 -2.21
C LEU A 63 -10.62 -33.06 -1.34
N LYS A 64 -11.19 -31.96 -0.84
CA LYS A 64 -12.46 -31.99 -0.08
C LYS A 64 -13.62 -32.48 -0.95
N ASP A 65 -13.74 -32.01 -2.18
CA ASP A 65 -14.79 -32.43 -3.12
C ASP A 65 -14.64 -33.93 -3.48
N PHE A 66 -13.40 -34.39 -3.69
CA PHE A 66 -13.11 -35.80 -3.92
C PHE A 66 -13.46 -36.65 -2.69
N MET A 67 -13.07 -36.21 -1.49
CA MET A 67 -13.40 -36.89 -0.25
C MET A 67 -14.91 -36.94 0.00
N GLU A 68 -15.66 -35.89 -0.32
CA GLU A 68 -17.12 -35.86 -0.21
C GLU A 68 -17.76 -36.87 -1.17
N SER A 69 -17.28 -36.95 -2.42
CA SER A 69 -17.78 -37.93 -3.40
C SER A 69 -17.50 -39.39 -3.02
N VAL A 70 -16.39 -39.63 -2.30
CA VAL A 70 -15.91 -40.96 -1.93
C VAL A 70 -16.46 -41.39 -0.56
N LYS A 71 -17.00 -40.46 0.23
CA LYS A 71 -17.60 -40.72 1.56
C LYS A 71 -18.82 -41.64 1.50
N ASP A 72 -19.56 -41.61 0.39
CA ASP A 72 -20.73 -42.49 0.18
C ASP A 72 -20.37 -43.93 -0.24
N THR A 73 -19.09 -44.21 -0.52
CA THR A 73 -18.62 -45.51 -1.05
C THR A 73 -17.63 -46.27 -0.14
N LEU A 74 -17.15 -45.67 0.94
CA LEU A 74 -16.10 -46.25 1.80
C LEU A 74 -16.65 -46.88 3.10
N GLY A 75 -16.01 -47.98 3.53
CA GLY A 75 -16.33 -48.68 4.79
C GLY A 75 -15.69 -48.05 6.03
N GLU A 76 -16.08 -48.54 7.22
CA GLU A 76 -15.73 -47.97 8.54
C GLU A 76 -14.22 -47.76 8.80
N GLN A 77 -13.32 -48.51 8.14
CA GLN A 77 -11.87 -48.36 8.31
C GLN A 77 -11.31 -47.11 7.64
N ASP A 78 -11.89 -46.69 6.52
CA ASP A 78 -11.44 -45.50 5.79
C ASP A 78 -11.91 -44.20 6.47
N ALA A 79 -13.02 -44.26 7.23
CA ALA A 79 -13.56 -43.12 7.96
C ALA A 79 -12.61 -42.59 9.05
N ALA A 80 -11.79 -43.45 9.67
CA ALA A 80 -10.80 -43.05 10.66
C ALA A 80 -9.64 -42.26 10.05
N VAL A 81 -9.08 -42.77 8.94
CA VAL A 81 -8.02 -42.11 8.16
C VAL A 81 -8.53 -40.78 7.58
N LEU A 82 -9.79 -40.76 7.13
CA LEU A 82 -10.45 -39.56 6.62
C LEU A 82 -10.56 -38.47 7.71
N ASN A 83 -10.92 -38.85 8.93
CA ASN A 83 -11.08 -37.93 10.04
C ASN A 83 -9.74 -37.35 10.52
N GLU A 84 -8.66 -38.12 10.44
CA GLU A 84 -7.30 -37.66 10.74
C GLU A 84 -6.82 -36.63 9.71
N ARG A 85 -7.01 -36.90 8.41
CA ARG A 85 -6.72 -35.93 7.33
C ARG A 85 -7.52 -34.64 7.46
N VAL A 86 -8.80 -34.73 7.83
CA VAL A 86 -9.64 -33.53 8.07
C VAL A 86 -9.10 -32.69 9.24
N LYS A 87 -8.55 -33.32 10.28
CA LYS A 87 -7.91 -32.59 11.39
C LYS A 87 -6.63 -31.88 10.94
N GLU A 88 -5.79 -32.53 10.14
CA GLU A 88 -4.59 -31.91 9.58
C GLU A 88 -4.92 -30.69 8.72
N ILE A 89 -5.94 -30.79 7.85
CA ILE A 89 -6.40 -29.67 7.02
C ILE A 89 -6.88 -28.50 7.88
N LYS A 90 -7.66 -28.76 8.93
CA LYS A 90 -8.13 -27.71 9.85
C LYS A 90 -6.99 -27.01 10.57
N ALA A 91 -5.97 -27.76 11.02
CA ALA A 91 -4.80 -27.18 11.66
C ALA A 91 -4.00 -26.28 10.69
N ALA A 92 -3.84 -26.71 9.43
CA ALA A 92 -3.18 -25.91 8.40
C ALA A 92 -3.95 -24.61 8.06
N GLU A 93 -5.29 -24.68 7.97
CA GLU A 93 -6.14 -23.50 7.77
C GLU A 93 -6.02 -22.47 8.90
N GLU A 94 -5.87 -22.94 10.14
CA GLU A 94 -5.72 -22.08 11.31
C GLU A 94 -4.37 -21.37 11.33
N VAL A 95 -3.28 -22.07 11.03
CA VAL A 95 -1.93 -21.48 10.87
C VAL A 95 -1.92 -20.42 9.76
N LEU A 96 -2.60 -20.68 8.64
CA LEU A 96 -2.72 -19.72 7.54
C LEU A 96 -3.52 -18.47 7.92
N LYS A 97 -4.60 -18.64 8.69
CA LYS A 97 -5.36 -17.50 9.24
C LYS A 97 -4.51 -16.68 10.20
N GLU A 98 -3.71 -17.32 11.05
CA GLU A 98 -2.82 -16.64 11.99
C GLU A 98 -1.76 -15.79 11.26
N GLN A 99 -1.15 -16.33 10.19
CA GLN A 99 -0.21 -15.58 9.35
C GLN A 99 -0.89 -14.42 8.61
N GLN A 100 -2.15 -14.58 8.18
CA GLN A 100 -2.91 -13.50 7.54
C GLN A 100 -3.29 -12.38 8.54
N LYS A 101 -3.54 -12.71 9.82
CA LYS A 101 -3.78 -11.72 10.88
C LYS A 101 -2.60 -10.77 11.06
N SER A 102 -1.36 -11.25 10.97
CA SER A 102 -0.16 -10.39 11.10
C SER A 102 -0.13 -9.22 10.10
N TRP A 103 -0.63 -9.41 8.88
CA TRP A 103 -0.77 -8.33 7.90
C TRP A 103 -1.99 -7.44 8.15
N ALA A 104 -3.10 -8.02 8.57
CA ALA A 104 -4.30 -7.27 8.92
C ALA A 104 -4.08 -6.37 10.15
N GLU A 105 -3.33 -6.86 11.14
CA GLU A 105 -2.89 -6.14 12.33
C GLU A 105 -1.94 -5.00 11.95
N ARG A 106 -0.93 -5.23 11.09
CA ARG A 106 -0.08 -4.15 10.55
C ARG A 106 -0.86 -3.09 9.75
N LEU A 107 -1.92 -3.51 9.05
CA LEU A 107 -2.83 -2.58 8.37
C LEU A 107 -3.66 -1.77 9.37
N ASP A 108 -4.08 -2.38 10.47
CA ASP A 108 -4.83 -1.70 11.52
C ASP A 108 -3.93 -0.76 12.32
N GLU A 109 -2.72 -1.17 12.68
CA GLU A 109 -1.68 -0.31 13.25
C GLU A 109 -1.38 0.90 12.35
N SER A 110 -1.22 0.68 11.03
CA SER A 110 -0.99 1.78 10.09
C SER A 110 -2.20 2.72 10.00
N LYS A 111 -3.43 2.19 10.04
CA LYS A 111 -4.67 2.98 10.07
C LYS A 111 -4.86 3.72 11.39
N GLU A 112 -4.47 3.12 12.51
CA GLU A 112 -4.56 3.71 13.83
C GLU A 112 -3.55 4.84 13.98
N VAL A 113 -2.32 4.67 13.47
CA VAL A 113 -1.32 5.75 13.37
C VAL A 113 -1.82 6.87 12.44
N GLU A 114 -2.49 6.54 11.34
CA GLU A 114 -3.11 7.53 10.43
C GLU A 114 -4.26 8.30 11.12
N LYS A 115 -5.13 7.58 11.85
CA LYS A 115 -6.24 8.14 12.63
C LYS A 115 -5.74 8.97 13.81
N GLU A 116 -4.74 8.52 14.53
CA GLU A 116 -4.11 9.25 15.64
C GLU A 116 -3.48 10.54 15.11
N ARG A 117 -2.73 10.45 13.99
CA ARG A 117 -2.22 11.63 13.29
C ARG A 117 -3.36 12.53 12.80
N SER A 118 -4.50 11.98 12.39
CA SER A 118 -5.68 12.74 11.95
C SER A 118 -6.43 13.39 13.10
N CYS A 119 -6.64 12.70 14.22
CA CYS A 119 -7.22 13.27 15.45
C CYS A 119 -6.32 14.34 16.05
N ARG A 120 -5.00 14.15 16.01
CA ARG A 120 -4.02 15.19 16.37
C ARG A 120 -4.10 16.41 15.43
N ARG A 121 -4.57 16.26 14.19
CA ARG A 121 -4.90 17.36 13.25
C ARG A 121 -6.28 17.99 13.51
N SER A 122 -7.27 17.24 14.02
CA SER A 122 -8.59 17.77 14.39
C SER A 122 -8.53 18.73 15.57
N ILE A 123 -7.66 18.45 16.54
CA ILE A 123 -7.44 19.36 17.69
C ILE A 123 -6.82 20.70 17.24
N THR A 124 -6.12 20.72 16.11
CA THR A 124 -5.50 21.93 15.52
C THR A 124 -6.41 22.69 14.56
N ARG A 125 -7.55 22.11 14.12
CA ARG A 125 -8.48 22.78 13.18
C ARG A 125 -9.45 23.75 13.86
N ILE A 126 -9.66 23.65 15.18
CA ILE A 126 -10.51 24.60 15.93
C ILE A 126 -9.87 25.08 17.24
N ASN A 127 -8.90 24.37 17.82
CA ASN A 127 -8.17 24.91 18.95
C ASN A 127 -6.82 25.46 18.48
N VAL A 128 -6.82 26.76 18.22
CA VAL A 128 -5.65 27.63 18.40
C VAL A 128 -5.28 27.58 19.89
N GLY A 129 -4.80 26.43 20.35
CA GLY A 129 -4.06 26.25 21.60
C GLY A 129 -2.65 26.80 21.46
N MET A 130 -2.49 27.89 20.72
CA MET A 130 -1.32 28.74 20.88
C MET A 130 -1.53 29.44 22.20
N HIS A 131 -0.66 29.17 23.15
CA HIS A 131 -0.34 30.19 24.13
C HIS A 131 0.11 31.42 23.31
N VAL A 132 -0.80 32.38 23.11
CA VAL A 132 -0.57 33.56 22.28
C VAL A 132 0.16 34.60 23.14
N ASP A 133 1.35 34.26 23.63
CA ASP A 133 2.18 35.26 24.30
C ASP A 133 2.74 36.28 23.33
N VAL A 134 2.92 35.88 22.07
CA VAL A 134 3.57 36.70 21.04
C VAL A 134 2.81 36.57 19.71
N PRO A 135 2.46 37.68 19.06
CA PRO A 135 1.79 37.65 17.77
C PRO A 135 2.71 37.02 16.70
N HIS A 136 2.12 36.23 15.80
CA HIS A 136 2.85 35.56 14.72
C HIS A 136 1.94 35.16 13.56
N ILE A 137 2.52 34.99 12.37
CA ILE A 137 1.84 34.50 11.17
C ILE A 137 2.19 33.02 10.97
N VAL A 138 1.20 32.21 10.60
CA VAL A 138 1.37 30.80 10.26
C VAL A 138 0.83 30.56 8.84
N ASN A 139 1.56 29.76 8.05
CA ASN A 139 1.11 29.38 6.71
C ASN A 139 -0.06 28.38 6.79
N LEU A 140 -1.20 28.77 6.22
CA LEU A 140 -2.39 27.94 6.03
C LEU A 140 -2.40 27.40 4.60
N ASN A 141 -1.61 26.36 4.34
CA ASN A 141 -1.62 25.67 3.06
C ASN A 141 -2.73 24.62 3.01
N GLU A 142 -3.35 24.42 1.82
CA GLU A 142 -4.41 23.42 1.60
C GLU A 142 -3.89 21.98 1.76
N ASP A 143 -2.61 21.76 1.45
CA ASP A 143 -1.94 20.49 1.70
C ASP A 143 -1.69 20.28 3.21
N MET A 144 -2.32 19.23 3.74
CA MET A 144 -2.28 18.83 5.15
C MET A 144 -0.88 18.49 5.68
N LEU A 145 0.10 18.22 4.82
CA LEU A 145 1.49 17.97 5.21
C LEU A 145 2.31 19.26 5.39
N LEU A 146 1.82 20.37 4.84
CA LEU A 146 2.50 21.67 4.76
C LEU A 146 1.87 22.73 5.67
N THR A 147 0.62 22.57 6.08
CA THR A 147 -0.05 23.47 7.04
C THR A 147 0.73 23.56 8.36
N GLY A 148 0.99 24.77 8.88
CA GLY A 148 1.61 24.96 10.21
C GLY A 148 3.13 24.77 10.29
N ARG A 149 3.80 24.40 9.19
CA ARG A 149 5.26 24.22 9.15
C ARG A 149 6.05 25.52 9.19
N ILE A 150 5.48 26.61 8.68
CA ILE A 150 6.11 27.93 8.61
C ILE A 150 5.40 28.83 9.61
N LYS A 151 6.16 29.29 10.63
CA LYS A 151 5.70 30.20 11.69
C LYS A 151 6.66 31.38 11.79
N HIS A 152 6.16 32.58 11.59
CA HIS A 152 6.93 33.82 11.65
C HIS A 152 6.47 34.68 12.82
N ARG A 153 7.36 34.94 13.79
CA ARG A 153 7.08 35.79 14.95
C ARG A 153 7.35 37.25 14.61
N PHE A 154 6.48 38.15 15.08
CA PHE A 154 6.78 39.57 15.01
C PHE A 154 7.79 39.93 16.10
N PRO A 155 8.77 40.81 15.81
CA PRO A 155 9.61 41.40 16.84
C PRO A 155 8.77 42.31 17.74
N GLU A 156 9.14 42.44 19.01
CA GLU A 156 8.50 43.39 19.93
C GLU A 156 8.74 44.82 19.42
N GLY A 157 7.67 45.63 19.39
CA GLY A 157 7.74 47.01 18.94
C GLY A 157 8.62 47.84 19.87
N THR A 158 9.43 48.73 19.30
CA THR A 158 10.16 49.77 20.04
C THR A 158 9.25 50.94 20.38
#